data_AF-B5JUK6-F1
#
_entry.id   AF-B5JUK6-F1
#
_cell.length_a   1.000
_cell.length_b   1.000
_cell.length_c   1.000
_cell.angle_alpha   90.00
_cell.angle_beta   90.00
_cell.angle_gamma   90.00
#
_symmetry.space_group_name_H-M   'P 1'
#
loop_
_entity.id
_entity.type
_entity.pdbx_description
1 polymer ?
#
loop_
_entity_poly.entity_id
_entity_poly.type
_entity_poly.pdbx_seq_one_letter_code
_entity_poly.pdbx_strand_id
1 'polypeptide(L)'
;MDVAWEKYDYNTPFEVLMPAAERGEPWAQLRVGVAYELGSGITKDISTAITWYEKAASQESEGNWANGQLVGAAGKAGYFNQNSDALIAKFQLANIYLRGEGVAKDPEKALELAQYVSDKTQGNSIFYCCEFSGGRYIANTAITETLAKAKAAP
;
A
#
# COMPACT_ATOMS: atom_id res chain seq x y z
N MET A 1 -8.04 -15.11 1.02
CA MET A 1 -7.24 -13.99 1.56
C MET A 1 -6.02 -13.92 0.66
N ASP A 2 -6.18 -13.23 -0.46
CA ASP A 2 -5.25 -13.28 -1.61
C ASP A 2 -4.22 -12.14 -1.56
N VAL A 3 -3.92 -11.68 -0.35
CA VAL A 3 -2.92 -10.67 -0.15
C VAL A 3 -1.57 -11.36 -0.06
N ALA A 4 -0.73 -11.15 -1.08
CA ALA A 4 0.65 -11.63 -1.18
C ALA A 4 1.61 -11.11 -0.07
N TRP A 5 1.08 -10.62 1.05
CA TRP A 5 1.82 -10.09 2.19
C TRP A 5 2.25 -11.17 3.18
N GLU A 6 1.54 -12.30 3.26
CA GLU A 6 1.76 -13.29 4.32
C GLU A 6 2.93 -14.26 4.07
N LYS A 7 3.42 -14.41 2.83
CA LYS A 7 4.31 -15.54 2.49
C LYS A 7 5.56 -15.28 1.66
N TYR A 8 5.86 -14.05 1.22
CA TYR A 8 7.03 -13.84 0.35
C TYR A 8 7.89 -12.65 0.76
N ASP A 9 9.00 -12.98 1.41
CA ASP A 9 10.31 -12.31 1.40
C ASP A 9 10.32 -10.78 1.22
N TYR A 10 10.38 -10.07 2.35
CA TYR A 10 10.95 -8.73 2.44
C TYR A 10 12.47 -8.83 2.24
N ASN A 11 12.90 -9.16 1.03
CA ASN A 11 14.33 -9.24 0.69
C ASN A 11 15.10 -7.92 0.91
N THR A 12 14.39 -6.84 1.20
CA THR A 12 14.98 -5.58 1.63
C THR A 12 14.91 -5.51 3.16
N PRO A 13 16.05 -5.64 3.86
CA PRO A 13 16.10 -5.48 5.31
C PRO A 13 15.54 -4.14 5.75
N PHE A 14 14.95 -4.08 6.94
CA PHE A 14 14.42 -2.84 7.52
C PHE A 14 15.47 -1.72 7.55
N GLU A 15 16.73 -2.07 7.80
CA GLU A 15 17.88 -1.17 7.80
C GLU A 15 18.13 -0.49 6.44
N VAL A 16 17.70 -1.11 5.34
CA VAL A 16 17.77 -0.53 3.99
C VAL A 16 16.53 0.30 3.67
N LEU A 17 15.36 -0.11 4.16
CA LEU A 17 14.10 0.60 3.95
C LEU A 17 14.05 1.94 4.68
N MET A 18 14.49 1.97 5.94
CA MET A 18 14.33 3.14 6.80
C MET A 18 15.02 4.40 6.25
N PRO A 19 16.30 4.36 5.80
CA PRO A 19 16.94 5.55 5.22
C PRO A 19 16.27 6.05 3.95
N ALA A 20 15.66 5.16 3.15
CA ALA A 20 14.91 5.56 1.96
C ALA A 20 13.55 6.19 2.33
N ALA A 21 12.85 5.61 3.29
CA ALA A 21 11.58 6.13 3.78
C ALA A 21 11.72 7.53 4.40
N GLU A 22 12.81 7.76 5.15
CA GLU A 22 13.17 9.07 5.72
C GLU A 22 13.48 10.13 4.65
N ARG A 23 14.01 9.72 3.49
CA ARG A 23 14.21 10.61 2.34
C ARG A 23 12.92 10.95 1.59
N GLY A 24 11.78 10.40 2.00
CA GLY A 24 10.50 10.68 1.37
C GLY A 24 10.07 9.67 0.32
N GLU A 25 10.85 8.61 0.07
CA GLU A 25 10.56 7.65 -1.02
C GLU A 25 9.26 6.86 -0.77
N PRO A 26 8.19 7.03 -1.58
CA PRO A 26 6.87 6.44 -1.32
C PRO A 26 6.88 4.91 -1.19
N TRP A 27 7.63 4.23 -2.07
CA TRP A 27 7.77 2.77 -2.04
C TRP A 27 8.41 2.28 -0.75
N ALA A 28 9.35 3.05 -0.19
CA ALA A 28 10.04 2.70 1.05
C ALA A 28 9.16 2.99 2.25
N GLN A 29 8.46 4.13 2.26
CA GLN A 29 7.48 4.46 3.29
C GLN A 29 6.37 3.42 3.38
N LEU A 30 5.83 2.99 2.25
CA LEU A 30 4.86 1.90 2.20
C LEU A 30 5.43 0.63 2.84
N ARG A 31 6.63 0.20 2.44
CA ARG A 31 7.26 -1.02 2.96
C ARG A 31 7.62 -0.94 4.45
N VAL A 32 8.02 0.24 4.93
CA VAL A 32 8.22 0.49 6.37
C VAL A 32 6.89 0.36 7.11
N GLY A 33 5.80 0.93 6.58
CA GLY A 33 4.45 0.74 7.13
C GLY A 33 4.08 -0.74 7.25
N VAL A 34 4.32 -1.53 6.21
CA VAL A 34 4.08 -2.98 6.22
C VAL A 34 4.96 -3.71 7.25
N ALA A 35 6.24 -3.34 7.35
CA ALA A 35 7.16 -3.95 8.33
C ALA A 35 6.67 -3.73 9.76
N TYR A 36 6.20 -2.52 10.08
CA TYR A 36 5.59 -2.20 11.36
C TYR A 36 4.22 -2.87 11.57
N GLU A 37 3.39 -3.01 10.53
CA GLU A 37 2.08 -3.67 10.64
C GLU A 37 2.20 -5.16 10.97
N LEU A 38 3.18 -5.83 10.34
CA LEU A 38 3.37 -7.28 10.43
C LEU A 38 4.43 -7.71 11.45
N GLY A 39 5.28 -6.78 11.90
CA GLY A 39 6.45 -7.09 12.72
C GLY A 39 7.55 -7.85 11.96
N SER A 40 7.77 -7.49 10.69
CA SER A 40 8.75 -8.20 9.83
C SER A 40 10.16 -7.66 10.05
N GLY A 41 10.99 -8.42 10.79
CA GLY A 41 12.36 -8.01 11.13
C GLY A 41 12.44 -6.90 12.19
N ILE A 42 11.31 -6.53 12.78
CA ILE A 42 11.14 -5.43 13.74
C ILE A 42 9.91 -5.72 14.61
N THR A 43 9.83 -5.14 15.82
CA THR A 43 8.63 -5.21 16.67
C THR A 43 7.41 -4.58 15.98
N LYS A 44 6.29 -5.30 15.94
CA LYS A 44 5.01 -4.81 15.42
C LYS A 44 4.54 -3.57 16.19
N ASP A 45 4.17 -2.52 15.45
CA ASP A 45 3.62 -1.26 15.97
C ASP A 45 2.66 -0.64 14.94
N ILE A 46 1.36 -0.79 15.16
CA ILE A 46 0.35 -0.33 14.21
C ILE A 46 0.28 1.20 14.14
N SER A 47 0.47 1.90 15.25
CA SER A 47 0.42 3.38 15.26
C SER A 47 1.54 3.95 14.39
N THR A 48 2.73 3.35 14.47
CA THR A 48 3.84 3.70 13.59
C THR A 48 3.56 3.29 12.14
N ALA A 49 2.95 2.12 11.90
CA ALA A 49 2.55 1.69 10.56
C ALA A 49 1.60 2.70 9.88
N ILE A 50 0.56 3.16 10.60
CA ILE A 50 -0.38 4.18 10.12
C ILE A 50 0.36 5.44 9.70
N THR A 51 1.29 5.92 10.53
CA THR A 51 2.08 7.13 10.23
C THR A 51 2.84 7.00 8.91
N TRP A 52 3.43 5.83 8.64
CA TRP A 52 4.16 5.59 7.40
C TRP A 52 3.25 5.42 6.19
N TYR A 53 2.11 4.75 6.37
CA TYR A 53 1.11 4.67 5.31
C TYR A 53 0.52 6.03 4.96
N GLU A 54 0.25 6.90 5.92
CA GLU A 54 -0.25 8.25 5.65
C GLU A 54 0.74 9.07 4.81
N LYS A 55 2.04 8.95 5.11
CA LYS A 55 3.11 9.58 4.29
C LYS A 55 3.17 9.03 2.86
N ALA A 56 3.04 7.72 2.68
CA ALA A 56 3.03 7.13 1.34
C ALA A 56 1.74 7.52 0.58
N ALA A 57 0.59 7.50 1.26
CA ALA A 57 -0.72 7.83 0.69
C ALA A 57 -0.82 9.29 0.21
N SER A 58 -0.10 10.22 0.85
CA SER A 58 -0.11 11.64 0.48
C SER A 58 0.71 11.98 -0.77
N GLN A 59 1.47 11.03 -1.32
CA GLN A 59 2.38 11.27 -2.44
C GLN A 59 1.82 10.84 -3.81
N GLU A 60 0.49 10.71 -3.94
CA GLU A 60 -0.15 10.49 -5.23
C GLU A 60 -0.04 11.73 -6.13
N SER A 61 0.14 11.53 -7.43
CA SER A 61 0.27 12.58 -8.42
C SER A 61 -0.63 12.33 -9.65
N GLU A 62 -0.97 13.39 -10.38
CA GLU A 62 -1.84 13.31 -11.56
C GLU A 62 -1.04 13.35 -12.88
N GLY A 63 -1.61 12.72 -13.92
CA GLY A 63 -1.12 12.76 -15.29
C GLY A 63 -0.46 11.48 -15.79
N ASN A 64 -0.09 11.47 -17.08
CA ASN A 64 0.45 10.28 -17.74
C ASN A 64 1.80 9.82 -17.18
N TRP A 65 2.62 10.75 -16.68
CA TRP A 65 3.93 10.45 -16.08
C TRP A 65 3.79 9.72 -14.74
N ALA A 66 2.70 9.98 -13.99
CA ALA A 66 2.38 9.30 -12.75
C ALA A 66 1.83 7.88 -13.00
N ASN A 67 1.32 7.62 -14.21
CA ASN A 67 0.74 6.34 -14.62
C ASN A 67 1.61 5.56 -15.63
N GLY A 68 2.84 6.01 -15.92
CA GLY A 68 3.62 5.53 -17.06
C GLY A 68 5.11 5.33 -16.78
N GLN A 69 5.58 4.10 -17.07
CA GLN A 69 6.98 3.63 -17.17
C GLN A 69 8.06 4.54 -16.55
N LEU A 70 8.37 4.35 -15.27
CA LEU A 70 9.66 4.77 -14.74
C LEU A 70 10.71 3.73 -15.13
N VAL A 71 11.59 4.11 -16.05
CA VAL A 71 12.79 3.34 -16.35
C VAL A 71 13.55 3.15 -15.04
N GLY A 72 13.66 1.92 -14.56
CA GLY A 72 14.41 1.61 -13.35
C GLY A 72 15.86 2.07 -13.50
N ALA A 73 16.59 2.21 -12.39
CA ALA A 73 17.97 2.72 -12.35
C ALA A 73 18.97 2.04 -13.32
N ALA A 74 18.62 0.87 -13.88
CA ALA A 74 19.38 0.11 -14.87
C ALA A 74 18.97 0.35 -16.35
N GLY A 75 18.11 1.33 -16.66
CA GLY A 75 17.73 1.62 -18.05
C GLY A 75 16.65 0.69 -18.64
N LYS A 76 16.01 -0.15 -17.81
CA LYS A 76 14.92 -1.06 -18.23
C LYS A 76 13.56 -0.53 -17.77
N ALA A 77 12.54 -0.63 -18.64
CA ALA A 77 11.19 -0.16 -18.35
C ALA A 77 10.50 -1.07 -17.30
N GLY A 78 10.54 -0.65 -16.04
CA GLY A 78 9.82 -1.29 -14.93
C GLY A 78 8.61 -0.45 -14.52
N TYR A 79 7.53 -1.10 -14.09
CA TYR A 79 6.35 -0.41 -13.54
C TYR A 79 6.57 -0.09 -12.07
N PHE A 80 7.36 0.94 -11.75
CA PHE A 80 7.25 1.61 -10.45
C PHE A 80 6.25 2.74 -10.61
N ASN A 81 5.05 2.55 -10.08
CA ASN A 81 4.02 3.58 -10.07
C ASN A 81 3.92 4.10 -8.63
N GLN A 82 4.40 5.32 -8.39
CA GLN A 82 4.24 6.05 -7.12
C GLN A 82 2.77 6.08 -6.67
N ASN A 83 1.83 6.15 -7.61
CA ASN A 83 0.40 6.07 -7.31
C ASN A 83 -0.03 4.66 -6.89
N SER A 84 0.59 3.59 -7.39
CA SER A 84 0.33 2.25 -6.85
C SER A 84 0.72 2.17 -5.38
N ASP A 85 1.88 2.70 -5.00
CA ASP A 85 2.32 2.68 -3.59
C ASP A 85 1.38 3.51 -2.71
N ALA A 86 0.96 4.69 -3.18
CA ALA A 86 0.00 5.53 -2.49
C ALA A 86 -1.39 4.87 -2.37
N LEU A 87 -1.88 4.19 -3.43
CA LEU A 87 -3.15 3.48 -3.43
C LEU A 87 -3.11 2.26 -2.51
N ILE A 88 -2.00 1.53 -2.48
CA ILE A 88 -1.79 0.42 -1.55
C ILE A 88 -1.80 0.94 -0.11
N ALA A 89 -1.10 2.04 0.16
CA ALA A 89 -1.09 2.64 1.50
C ALA A 89 -2.51 3.05 1.95
N LYS A 90 -3.29 3.69 1.08
CA LYS A 90 -4.70 4.00 1.34
C LYS A 90 -5.54 2.74 1.58
N PHE A 91 -5.31 1.67 0.81
CA PHE A 91 -5.98 0.38 0.99
C PHE A 91 -5.64 -0.26 2.35
N GLN A 92 -4.38 -0.21 2.79
CA GLN A 92 -3.99 -0.74 4.09
C GLN A 92 -4.59 0.09 5.24
N LEU A 93 -4.57 1.41 5.13
CA LEU A 93 -5.24 2.29 6.09
C LEU A 93 -6.73 1.98 6.20
N ALA A 94 -7.43 1.79 5.07
CA ALA A 94 -8.84 1.42 5.08
C ALA A 94 -9.09 0.13 5.88
N ASN A 95 -8.24 -0.88 5.68
CA ASN A 95 -8.32 -2.13 6.41
C ASN A 95 -8.04 -1.96 7.91
N ILE A 96 -7.04 -1.17 8.28
CA ILE A 96 -6.72 -0.88 9.69
C ILE A 96 -7.90 -0.20 10.38
N TYR A 97 -8.47 0.85 9.79
CA TYR A 97 -9.61 1.57 10.37
C TYR A 97 -10.88 0.71 10.43
N LEU A 98 -11.08 -0.20 9.47
CA LEU A 98 -12.20 -1.14 9.50
C LEU A 98 -12.06 -2.17 10.62
N ARG A 99 -10.83 -2.68 10.86
CA ARG A 99 -10.56 -3.70 11.87
C ARG A 99 -10.38 -3.11 13.28
N GLY A 100 -9.92 -1.87 13.38
CA GLY A 100 -9.56 -1.22 14.65
C GLY A 100 -8.28 -1.80 15.24
N GLU A 101 -7.30 -2.14 14.40
CA GLU A 101 -6.01 -2.63 14.89
C GLU A 101 -5.16 -1.47 15.39
N GLY A 102 -4.80 -1.46 16.68
CA GLY A 102 -3.97 -0.42 17.28
C GLY A 102 -4.59 0.99 17.36
N VAL A 103 -5.76 1.20 16.74
CA VAL A 103 -6.56 2.42 16.78
C VAL A 103 -8.04 2.08 16.94
N ALA A 104 -8.84 3.06 17.35
CA ALA A 104 -10.30 2.89 17.33
C ALA A 104 -10.78 2.60 15.91
N LYS A 105 -11.83 1.78 15.80
CA LYS A 105 -12.51 1.59 14.51
C LYS A 105 -13.02 2.93 14.01
N ASP A 106 -12.84 3.16 12.72
CA ASP A 106 -13.33 4.35 12.03
C ASP A 106 -13.93 3.92 10.68
N PRO A 107 -15.20 3.48 10.68
CA PRO A 107 -15.90 3.04 9.48
C PRO A 107 -16.01 4.12 8.40
N GLU A 108 -16.18 5.38 8.79
CA GLU A 108 -16.26 6.51 7.86
C GLU A 108 -14.93 6.70 7.14
N LYS A 109 -13.81 6.77 7.88
CA LYS A 109 -12.47 6.90 7.28
C LYS A 109 -12.11 5.67 6.44
N ALA A 110 -12.49 4.47 6.89
CA ALA A 110 -12.31 3.25 6.12
C ALA A 110 -13.08 3.29 4.79
N LEU A 111 -14.33 3.77 4.81
CA LEU A 111 -15.18 3.91 3.64
C LEU A 111 -14.61 4.93 2.66
N GLU A 112 -14.19 6.11 3.15
CA GLU A 112 -13.56 7.15 2.34
C GLU A 112 -12.36 6.60 1.56
N LEU A 113 -11.42 5.97 2.28
CA LEU A 113 -10.20 5.43 1.68
C LEU A 113 -10.50 4.29 0.71
N ALA A 114 -11.39 3.36 1.07
CA ALA A 114 -11.75 2.23 0.21
C ALA A 114 -12.47 2.69 -1.07
N GLN A 115 -13.36 3.69 -0.96
CA GLN A 115 -14.07 4.25 -2.10
C GLN A 115 -13.09 4.95 -3.04
N TYR A 116 -12.18 5.75 -2.49
CA TYR A 116 -11.12 6.41 -3.26
C TYR A 116 -10.27 5.40 -4.05
N VAL A 117 -9.81 4.32 -3.39
CA VAL A 117 -9.03 3.27 -4.05
C VAL A 117 -9.84 2.58 -5.15
N SER A 118 -11.12 2.28 -4.91
CA SER A 118 -12.00 1.69 -5.92
C SER A 118 -12.16 2.60 -7.14
N ASP A 119 -12.35 3.90 -6.93
CA ASP A 119 -12.58 4.87 -8.01
C ASP A 119 -11.33 5.07 -8.86
N LYS A 120 -10.15 5.11 -8.24
CA LYS A 120 -8.86 5.24 -8.94
C LYS A 120 -8.48 4.00 -9.73
N THR A 121 -8.83 2.82 -9.22
CA THR A 121 -8.51 1.55 -9.88
C THR A 121 -9.50 1.17 -10.97
N GLN A 122 -10.73 1.70 -10.93
CA GLN A 122 -11.78 1.45 -11.93
C GLN A 122 -12.02 -0.05 -12.17
N GLY A 123 -11.95 -0.86 -11.10
CA GLY A 123 -12.14 -2.31 -11.15
C GLY A 123 -10.90 -3.13 -11.53
N ASN A 124 -9.73 -2.48 -11.71
CA ASN A 124 -8.46 -3.15 -11.93
C ASN A 124 -7.73 -3.51 -10.62
N SER A 125 -6.84 -4.48 -10.68
CA SER A 125 -5.91 -4.78 -9.58
C SER A 125 -4.83 -3.70 -9.46
N ILE A 126 -4.34 -3.47 -8.25
CA ILE A 126 -3.18 -2.58 -8.03
C ILE A 126 -1.91 -3.42 -8.07
N PHE A 127 -1.02 -3.16 -9.02
CA PHE A 127 0.24 -3.88 -9.16
C PHE A 127 1.38 -3.18 -8.39
N TYR A 128 2.25 -3.95 -7.74
CA TYR A 128 3.47 -3.48 -7.07
C TYR A 128 4.62 -4.51 -7.22
N CYS A 129 5.86 -4.03 -7.40
CA CYS A 129 7.16 -4.73 -7.63
C CYS A 129 7.18 -6.29 -7.75
N CYS A 130 7.89 -6.92 -8.70
CA CYS A 130 8.73 -6.47 -9.81
C CYS A 130 8.63 -7.47 -10.98
N GLU A 131 8.83 -6.97 -12.20
CA GLU A 131 9.17 -7.64 -13.47
C GLU A 131 9.13 -9.19 -13.56
N PHE A 132 8.22 -9.68 -14.42
CA PHE A 132 8.29 -10.88 -15.26
C PHE A 132 8.32 -12.30 -14.66
N SER A 133 8.21 -12.52 -13.34
CA SER A 133 8.10 -13.89 -12.78
C SER A 133 7.05 -14.07 -11.68
N GLY A 134 5.95 -13.32 -11.79
CA GLY A 134 4.80 -13.39 -10.87
C GLY A 134 4.64 -12.08 -10.10
N GLY A 135 4.07 -11.07 -10.76
CA GLY A 135 3.86 -9.75 -10.15
C GLY A 135 2.98 -9.85 -8.91
N ARG A 136 3.31 -9.07 -7.88
CA ARG A 136 2.46 -8.94 -6.70
C ARG A 136 1.40 -7.89 -6.97
N TYR A 137 0.18 -8.16 -6.52
CA TYR A 137 -0.93 -7.25 -6.72
C TYR A 137 -1.91 -7.32 -5.56
N ILE A 138 -2.66 -6.24 -5.38
CA ILE A 138 -3.91 -6.25 -4.63
C ILE A 138 -5.02 -6.54 -5.63
N ALA A 139 -5.67 -7.70 -5.47
CA ALA A 139 -6.75 -8.11 -6.34
C ALA A 139 -7.89 -7.11 -6.30
N ASN A 140 -8.51 -6.84 -7.45
CA ASN A 140 -9.72 -6.03 -7.51
C ASN A 140 -10.84 -6.58 -6.59
N THR A 141 -10.92 -7.91 -6.41
CA THR A 141 -11.83 -8.56 -5.45
C THR A 141 -11.57 -8.13 -4.02
N ALA A 142 -10.30 -8.02 -3.60
CA ALA A 142 -9.96 -7.56 -2.26
C ALA A 142 -10.37 -6.08 -2.05
N ILE A 143 -10.23 -5.25 -3.09
CA ILE A 143 -10.65 -3.84 -3.06
C ILE A 143 -12.17 -3.74 -2.92
N THR A 144 -12.92 -4.44 -3.78
CA THR A 144 -14.39 -4.39 -3.76
C THR A 144 -14.97 -5.00 -2.49
N GLU A 145 -14.37 -6.07 -1.96
CA GLU A 145 -14.74 -6.64 -0.66
C GLU A 145 -14.50 -5.66 0.49
N THR A 146 -13.35 -4.97 0.51
CA THR A 146 -13.05 -3.98 1.55
C THR A 146 -14.05 -2.83 1.50
N LEU A 147 -14.35 -2.33 0.29
CA LEU A 147 -15.36 -1.30 0.08
C LEU A 147 -16.76 -1.76 0.54
N ALA A 148 -17.17 -2.99 0.21
CA ALA A 148 -18.45 -3.54 0.62
C ALA A 148 -18.56 -3.67 2.15
N LYS A 149 -17.48 -4.13 2.81
CA LYS A 149 -17.44 -4.21 4.28
C LYS A 149 -17.50 -2.84 4.93
N ALA A 150 -16.78 -1.84 4.39
CA ALA A 150 -16.83 -0.47 4.90
C ALA A 150 -18.23 0.16 4.73
N LYS A 151 -18.92 -0.10 3.61
CA LYS A 151 -20.31 0.36 3.39
C LYS A 151 -21.32 -0.28 4.35
N ALA A 152 -21.05 -1.49 4.81
CA ALA A 152 -21.93 -2.23 5.71
C ALA A 152 -21.57 -2.04 7.19
N ALA A 153 -20.48 -1.33 7.49
CA ALA A 153 -20.06 -1.08 8.86
C ALA A 153 -20.97 -0.03 9.52
N PRO A 154 -21.36 -0.24 10.80
CA PRO A 154 -22.31 0.61 11.51
C PRO A 154 -21.73 1.95 11.94
#